data_AF-A0A6J6GER9-F1
#
_entry.id   AF-A0A6J6GER9-F1
#
_cell.length_a   1.000
_cell.length_b   1.000
_cell.length_c   1.000
_cell.angle_alpha   90.00
_cell.angle_beta   90.00
_cell.angle_gamma   90.00
#
_symmetry.space_group_name_H-M   'P 1'
#
loop_
_entity.id
_entity.type
_entity.pdbx_description
1 polymer ?
#
loop_
_entity_poly.entity_id
_entity_poly.type
_entity_poly.pdbx_seq_one_letter_code
_entity_poly.pdbx_strand_id
1 'polypeptide(L)'
;MTTILAIDTSTNRTSVAIVDGEKILFSEFHDDPLAHGEVLPKLVARALAVESKIDLVAVGMGPGPFTGLRVGIVFAQSFALARGIEWKGAASLDVIAAAISQPEFIATIDARRKEVFWAKYVKGARQGEIEVISPLSLPTDIPIHNNLTPDPVLLAKLALTSENVAEAIYVRRPDAHPAPKGITFRPMTAMDLVTVHALEKASYADDPWSLAQFKEELAGKDRMYLVAEKDKKVIGFAGVMHRGDTCDVLTLTVDNNLRRQGIGREMLRRLIDWSRNKKVPAMMLEVRAGNDEATPLYTSFGFVAISKRPNYYGPGVTAIVMRKELTK
;
A
#
# COMPACT_ATOMS: atom_id res chain seq x y z
N MET A 1 16.06 -34.92 14.71
CA MET A 1 16.68 -33.66 14.26
C MET A 1 15.81 -33.16 13.14
N THR A 2 15.52 -31.86 13.10
CA THR A 2 14.59 -31.25 12.14
C THR A 2 15.42 -30.39 11.21
N THR A 3 15.49 -30.75 9.93
CA THR A 3 16.18 -29.97 8.91
C THR A 3 15.25 -28.89 8.36
N ILE A 4 15.66 -27.63 8.48
CA ILE A 4 14.82 -26.47 8.20
C ILE A 4 15.39 -25.69 7.02
N LEU A 5 14.55 -25.44 6.00
CA LEU A 5 14.82 -24.47 4.95
C LEU A 5 14.25 -23.11 5.37
N ALA A 6 15.10 -22.11 5.62
CA ALA A 6 14.68 -20.76 5.95
C ALA A 6 14.78 -19.82 4.75
N ILE A 7 13.76 -18.99 4.55
CA ILE A 7 13.64 -18.06 3.43
C ILE A 7 13.16 -16.69 3.95
N ASP A 8 13.87 -15.61 3.64
CA ASP A 8 13.38 -14.24 3.86
C ASP A 8 13.59 -13.37 2.62
N THR A 9 12.54 -12.62 2.26
CA THR A 9 12.52 -11.65 1.15
C THR A 9 11.85 -10.33 1.55
N SER A 10 11.82 -10.05 2.85
CA SER A 10 11.11 -8.90 3.43
C SER A 10 11.88 -7.58 3.27
N THR A 11 13.19 -7.65 2.98
CA THR A 11 14.06 -6.48 2.85
C THR A 11 14.64 -6.37 1.43
N ASN A 12 15.70 -5.57 1.26
CA ASN A 12 16.46 -5.52 0.00
C ASN A 12 17.29 -6.79 -0.24
N ARG A 13 17.38 -7.65 0.77
CA ARG A 13 18.09 -8.91 0.76
C ARG A 13 17.12 -10.06 0.59
N THR A 14 17.42 -10.93 -0.38
CA THR A 14 16.85 -12.28 -0.45
C THR A 14 17.83 -13.22 0.24
N SER A 15 17.43 -13.92 1.30
CA SER A 15 18.30 -14.82 2.05
C SER A 15 17.70 -16.22 2.17
N VAL A 16 18.58 -17.23 2.13
CA VAL A 16 18.22 -18.65 2.24
C VAL A 16 19.24 -19.36 3.12
N ALA A 17 18.76 -20.20 4.04
CA ALA A 17 19.61 -21.10 4.82
C ALA A 17 19.00 -22.49 4.93
N ILE A 18 19.86 -23.50 5.13
CA ILE A 18 19.47 -24.82 5.62
C ILE A 18 20.19 -25.06 6.94
N VAL A 19 19.41 -25.40 7.97
CA VAL A 19 19.90 -25.67 9.32
C VAL A 19 19.40 -27.04 9.76
N ASP A 20 20.28 -27.85 10.35
CA ASP A 20 19.93 -29.12 11.00
C ASP A 20 20.38 -29.10 12.47
N GLY A 21 19.42 -28.85 13.37
CA GLY A 21 19.72 -28.58 14.78
C GLY A 21 20.57 -27.32 14.94
N GLU A 22 21.80 -27.47 15.46
CA GLU A 22 22.77 -26.36 15.58
C GLU A 22 23.69 -26.24 14.35
N LYS A 23 23.65 -27.19 13.41
CA LYS A 23 24.55 -27.21 12.27
C LYS A 23 23.97 -26.38 11.13
N ILE A 24 24.73 -25.38 10.68
CA ILE A 24 24.43 -24.62 9.47
C ILE A 24 24.95 -25.43 8.29
N LEU A 25 24.06 -25.94 7.44
CA LEU A 25 24.41 -26.70 6.23
C LEU A 25 24.59 -25.78 5.03
N PHE A 26 23.78 -24.74 4.93
CA PHE A 26 23.84 -23.73 3.87
C PHE A 26 23.39 -22.38 4.41
N SER A 27 24.03 -21.29 3.97
CA SER A 27 23.57 -19.92 4.23
C SER A 27 24.13 -19.00 3.16
N GLU A 28 23.24 -18.45 2.32
CA GLU A 28 23.60 -17.48 1.29
C GLU A 28 22.53 -16.40 1.19
N PHE A 29 22.92 -15.27 0.60
CA PHE A 29 22.01 -14.17 0.34
C PHE A 29 22.36 -13.46 -0.96
N HIS A 30 21.45 -12.60 -1.40
CA HIS A 30 21.66 -11.67 -2.50
C HIS A 30 21.02 -10.33 -2.19
N ASP A 31 21.78 -9.26 -2.39
CA ASP A 31 21.34 -7.88 -2.16
C ASP A 31 20.93 -7.23 -3.49
N ASP A 32 19.64 -7.27 -3.77
CA ASP A 32 19.00 -6.50 -4.84
C ASP A 32 17.48 -6.48 -4.57
N PRO A 33 16.88 -5.30 -4.29
CA PRO A 33 15.46 -5.20 -3.98
C PRO A 33 14.53 -5.60 -5.14
N LEU A 34 15.03 -5.67 -6.38
CA LEU A 34 14.24 -5.98 -7.58
C LEU A 34 14.44 -7.42 -8.07
N ALA A 35 15.48 -8.12 -7.62
CA ALA A 35 15.84 -9.44 -8.16
C ALA A 35 15.23 -10.63 -7.39
N HIS A 36 14.48 -10.40 -6.32
CA HIS A 36 13.94 -11.45 -5.44
C HIS A 36 13.19 -12.57 -6.18
N GLY A 37 12.43 -12.24 -7.23
CA GLY A 37 11.72 -13.24 -8.07
C GLY A 37 12.65 -14.15 -8.87
N GLU A 38 13.77 -13.63 -9.35
CA GLU A 38 14.74 -14.39 -10.13
C GLU A 38 15.72 -15.16 -9.24
N VAL A 39 16.13 -14.55 -8.12
CA VAL A 39 17.24 -15.04 -7.31
C VAL A 39 16.81 -16.06 -6.26
N LEU A 40 15.60 -15.93 -5.69
CA LEU A 40 15.12 -16.86 -4.68
C LEU A 40 15.14 -18.33 -5.16
N PRO A 41 14.59 -18.69 -6.34
CA PRO A 41 14.64 -20.06 -6.82
C PRO A 41 16.08 -20.59 -7.01
N LYS A 42 17.02 -19.71 -7.42
CA LYS A 42 18.42 -20.07 -7.62
C LYS A 42 19.14 -20.35 -6.30
N LEU A 43 18.90 -19.52 -5.28
CA LEU A 43 19.43 -19.72 -3.92
C LEU A 43 18.91 -21.03 -3.33
N VAL A 44 17.60 -21.28 -3.43
CA VAL A 44 16.99 -22.52 -2.94
C VAL A 44 17.53 -23.73 -3.70
N ALA A 45 17.72 -23.66 -5.02
CA ALA A 45 18.30 -24.76 -5.79
C ALA A 45 19.73 -25.10 -5.33
N ARG A 46 20.57 -24.10 -5.04
CA ARG A 46 21.90 -24.32 -4.48
C ARG A 46 21.85 -24.93 -3.08
N ALA A 47 20.94 -24.45 -2.23
CA ALA A 47 20.73 -24.99 -0.89
C ALA A 47 20.36 -26.49 -0.97
N LEU A 48 19.42 -26.85 -1.85
CA LEU A 48 18.94 -28.22 -2.02
C LEU A 48 19.96 -29.17 -2.64
N ALA A 49 20.98 -28.63 -3.33
CA ALA A 49 22.12 -29.42 -3.79
C ALA A 49 23.04 -29.84 -2.63
N VAL A 50 23.02 -29.10 -1.51
CA VAL A 50 23.77 -29.44 -0.29
C VAL A 50 22.96 -30.40 0.59
N GLU A 51 21.68 -30.11 0.81
CA GLU A 51 20.77 -30.97 1.56
C GLU A 51 19.35 -30.91 0.98
N SER A 52 18.84 -32.05 0.53
CA SER A 52 17.56 -32.15 -0.18
C SER A 52 16.40 -32.57 0.73
N LYS A 53 16.71 -33.21 1.87
CA LYS A 53 15.75 -33.65 2.86
C LYS A 53 15.44 -32.49 3.80
N ILE A 54 14.27 -31.88 3.60
CA ILE A 54 13.77 -30.77 4.41
C ILE A 54 12.53 -31.26 5.17
N ASP A 55 12.52 -31.05 6.48
CA ASP A 55 11.40 -31.43 7.36
C ASP A 55 10.44 -30.25 7.63
N LEU A 56 10.92 -29.01 7.55
CA LEU A 56 10.17 -27.79 7.83
C LEU A 56 10.65 -26.62 6.97
N VAL A 57 9.74 -25.74 6.55
CA VAL A 57 10.10 -24.45 5.94
C VAL A 57 9.87 -23.31 6.94
N ALA A 58 10.88 -22.48 7.19
CA ALA A 58 10.74 -21.24 7.94
C ALA A 58 10.69 -20.06 6.95
N VAL A 59 9.76 -19.12 7.15
CA VAL A 59 9.60 -17.98 6.24
C VAL A 59 9.43 -16.65 6.97
N GLY A 60 10.11 -15.62 6.47
CA GLY A 60 9.93 -14.24 6.91
C GLY A 60 8.59 -13.69 6.45
N MET A 61 7.76 -13.27 7.40
CA MET A 61 6.40 -12.77 7.16
C MET A 61 6.33 -11.25 7.09
N GLY A 62 7.47 -10.56 7.07
CA GLY A 62 7.57 -9.12 7.00
C GLY A 62 7.68 -8.47 8.38
N PRO A 63 7.57 -7.13 8.46
CA PRO A 63 7.08 -6.24 7.42
C PRO A 63 8.08 -6.06 6.26
N GLY A 64 7.57 -5.75 5.08
CA GLY A 64 8.41 -5.55 3.89
C GLY A 64 7.64 -5.05 2.67
N PRO A 65 8.33 -4.67 1.58
CA PRO A 65 7.70 -4.28 0.33
C PRO A 65 6.79 -5.38 -0.22
N PHE A 66 5.62 -4.99 -0.73
CA PHE A 66 4.54 -5.92 -1.11
C PHE A 66 4.97 -7.04 -2.09
N THR A 67 5.72 -6.69 -3.13
CA THR A 67 6.16 -7.64 -4.16
C THR A 67 7.17 -8.65 -3.60
N GLY A 68 8.24 -8.16 -2.95
CA GLY A 68 9.28 -9.01 -2.36
C GLY A 68 8.72 -9.97 -1.33
N LEU A 69 7.90 -9.47 -0.41
CA LEU A 69 7.31 -10.27 0.65
C LEU A 69 6.44 -11.42 0.12
N ARG A 70 5.61 -11.16 -0.91
CA ARG A 70 4.75 -12.20 -1.50
C ARG A 70 5.53 -13.28 -2.22
N VAL A 71 6.62 -12.92 -2.90
CA VAL A 71 7.45 -13.91 -3.60
C VAL A 71 8.00 -14.95 -2.61
N GLY A 72 8.58 -14.51 -1.49
CA GLY A 72 9.11 -15.42 -0.46
C GLY A 72 8.03 -16.28 0.18
N ILE A 73 6.93 -15.67 0.63
CA ILE A 73 5.82 -16.39 1.30
C ILE A 73 5.20 -17.42 0.37
N VAL A 74 4.85 -17.03 -0.87
CA VAL A 74 4.21 -17.95 -1.83
C VAL A 74 5.18 -19.07 -2.23
N PHE A 75 6.46 -18.77 -2.41
CA PHE A 75 7.47 -19.78 -2.70
C PHE A 75 7.56 -20.80 -1.55
N ALA A 76 7.71 -20.33 -0.31
CA ALA A 76 7.84 -21.18 0.87
C ALA A 76 6.60 -22.08 1.06
N GLN A 77 5.40 -21.51 0.98
CA GLN A 77 4.14 -22.25 1.11
C GLN A 77 3.96 -23.27 -0.02
N SER A 78 4.27 -22.90 -1.26
CA SER A 78 4.18 -23.81 -2.41
C SER A 78 5.19 -24.95 -2.32
N PHE A 79 6.41 -24.65 -1.87
CA PHE A 79 7.46 -25.65 -1.65
C PHE A 79 7.05 -26.66 -0.57
N ALA A 80 6.55 -26.15 0.57
CA ALA A 80 6.11 -26.98 1.68
C ALA A 80 4.92 -27.87 1.27
N LEU A 81 3.91 -27.27 0.60
CA LEU A 81 2.76 -27.98 0.07
C LEU A 81 3.16 -29.10 -0.89
N ALA A 82 4.05 -28.82 -1.86
CA ALA A 82 4.49 -29.81 -2.84
C ALA A 82 5.24 -31.00 -2.22
N ARG A 83 5.86 -30.81 -1.04
CA ARG A 83 6.57 -31.84 -0.30
C ARG A 83 5.75 -32.49 0.81
N GLY A 84 4.54 -32.01 1.08
CA GLY A 84 3.71 -32.48 2.20
C GLY A 84 4.35 -32.20 3.56
N ILE A 85 5.14 -31.12 3.67
CA ILE A 85 5.79 -30.70 4.92
C ILE A 85 5.16 -29.41 5.44
N GLU A 86 5.39 -29.13 6.72
CA GLU A 86 4.89 -27.91 7.34
C GLU A 86 5.73 -26.69 6.95
N TRP A 87 5.13 -25.51 7.11
CA TRP A 87 5.84 -24.24 7.11
C TRP A 87 5.46 -23.43 8.34
N LYS A 88 6.38 -22.58 8.80
CA LYS A 88 6.18 -21.64 9.90
C LYS A 88 6.70 -20.26 9.53
N GLY A 89 5.89 -19.26 9.79
CA GLY A 89 6.20 -17.85 9.60
C GLY A 89 6.74 -17.22 10.88
N ALA A 90 7.68 -16.29 10.74
CA ALA A 90 8.11 -15.39 11.81
C ALA A 90 8.14 -13.94 11.30
N ALA A 91 7.92 -12.96 12.19
CA ALA A 91 8.09 -11.58 11.80
C ALA A 91 9.58 -11.30 11.55
N SER A 92 9.90 -10.78 10.37
CA SER A 92 11.26 -10.45 9.95
C SER A 92 11.92 -9.43 10.91
N LEU A 93 11.14 -8.56 11.54
CA LEU A 93 11.65 -7.64 12.56
C LEU A 93 12.03 -8.37 13.87
N ASP A 94 11.29 -9.42 14.25
CA ASP A 94 11.62 -10.26 15.41
C ASP A 94 12.90 -11.06 15.14
N VAL A 95 13.11 -11.50 13.90
CA VAL A 95 14.35 -12.16 13.45
C VAL A 95 15.55 -11.22 13.58
N ILE A 96 15.41 -9.95 13.18
CA ILE A 96 16.45 -8.93 13.40
C ILE A 96 16.71 -8.73 14.90
N ALA A 97 15.64 -8.64 15.69
CA ALA A 97 15.74 -8.44 17.14
C ALA A 97 16.45 -9.59 17.86
N ALA A 98 16.30 -10.83 17.40
CA ALA A 98 16.98 -11.99 17.97
C ALA A 98 18.52 -11.94 17.83
N ALA A 99 19.06 -11.11 16.93
CA ALA A 99 20.49 -10.88 16.80
C ALA A 99 21.04 -9.82 17.80
N ILE A 100 20.16 -9.12 18.52
CA ILE A 100 20.52 -7.97 19.36
C ILE A 100 20.48 -8.36 20.84
N SER A 101 21.60 -8.16 21.55
CA SER A 101 21.76 -8.54 22.96
C SER A 101 21.34 -7.47 23.96
N GLN A 102 21.02 -6.26 23.52
CA GLN A 102 20.63 -5.16 24.40
C GLN A 102 19.30 -5.45 25.10
N PRO A 103 19.14 -5.09 26.38
CA PRO A 103 17.92 -5.38 27.13
C PRO A 103 16.73 -4.52 26.71
N GLU A 104 16.97 -3.35 26.10
CA GLU A 104 15.93 -2.46 25.60
C GLU A 104 16.45 -1.74 24.37
N PHE A 105 15.72 -1.85 23.25
CA PHE A 105 16.12 -1.24 21.98
C PHE A 105 14.92 -1.10 21.04
N ILE A 106 15.13 -0.34 19.96
CA ILE A 106 14.24 -0.26 18.81
C ILE A 106 14.92 -0.96 17.63
N ALA A 107 14.20 -1.81 16.91
CA ALA A 107 14.63 -2.33 15.62
C ALA A 107 13.79 -1.70 14.50
N THR A 108 14.43 -1.44 13.36
CA THR A 108 13.77 -0.85 12.19
C THR A 108 14.09 -1.56 10.88
N ILE A 109 13.12 -1.58 9.97
CA ILE A 109 13.27 -1.97 8.55
C ILE A 109 12.85 -0.77 7.69
N ASP A 110 13.58 -0.48 6.60
CA ASP A 110 13.21 0.56 5.63
C ASP A 110 11.81 0.28 5.04
N ALA A 111 10.84 1.17 5.32
CA ALA A 111 9.48 1.06 4.78
C ALA A 111 9.31 1.79 3.43
N ARG A 112 10.42 2.28 2.86
CA ARG A 112 10.49 3.22 1.73
C ARG A 112 9.84 4.56 2.08
N ARG A 113 9.83 5.48 1.12
CA ARG A 113 9.14 6.79 1.24
C ARG A 113 9.54 7.62 2.45
N LYS A 114 10.79 7.48 2.92
CA LYS A 114 11.31 8.16 4.13
C LYS A 114 10.56 7.74 5.41
N GLU A 115 10.04 6.51 5.44
CA GLU A 115 9.39 5.88 6.59
C GLU A 115 10.18 4.63 7.01
N VAL A 116 9.96 4.16 8.24
CA VAL A 116 10.49 2.91 8.77
C VAL A 116 9.38 2.08 9.38
N PHE A 117 9.44 0.77 9.17
CA PHE A 117 8.74 -0.17 10.02
C PHE A 117 9.54 -0.34 11.29
N TRP A 118 8.89 -0.29 12.45
CA TRP A 118 9.60 -0.32 13.73
C TRP A 118 8.80 -1.05 14.81
N ALA A 119 9.51 -1.52 15.82
CA ALA A 119 8.95 -1.96 17.08
C ALA A 119 10.00 -1.80 18.19
N LYS A 120 9.51 -1.66 19.41
CA LYS A 120 10.33 -1.65 20.62
C LYS A 120 10.48 -3.08 21.15
N TYR A 121 11.66 -3.41 21.65
CA TYR A 121 11.96 -4.71 22.26
C TYR A 121 12.47 -4.49 23.68
N VAL A 122 11.97 -5.31 24.61
CA VAL A 122 12.40 -5.33 26.01
C VAL A 122 12.70 -6.78 26.38
N LYS A 123 13.93 -7.06 26.81
CA LYS A 123 14.45 -8.39 27.14
C LYS A 123 14.20 -9.42 26.03
N GLY A 124 14.38 -8.99 24.78
CA GLY A 124 14.17 -9.82 23.59
C GLY A 124 12.71 -9.99 23.15
N ALA A 125 11.72 -9.47 23.91
CA ALA A 125 10.31 -9.56 23.55
C ALA A 125 9.81 -8.26 22.91
N ARG A 126 9.10 -8.40 21.77
CA ARG A 126 8.46 -7.27 21.09
C ARG A 126 7.38 -6.65 21.99
N GLN A 127 7.37 -5.33 22.08
CA GLN A 127 6.38 -4.55 22.80
C GLN A 127 5.36 -4.00 21.79
N GLY A 128 4.15 -4.55 21.81
CA GLY A 128 3.06 -4.14 20.93
C GLY A 128 3.18 -4.65 19.49
N GLU A 129 2.42 -4.00 18.61
CA GLU A 129 2.40 -4.29 17.17
C GLU A 129 3.56 -3.59 16.45
N ILE A 130 3.85 -4.07 15.24
CA ILE A 130 4.81 -3.40 14.36
C ILE A 130 4.11 -2.21 13.70
N GLU A 131 4.71 -1.03 13.78
CA GLU A 131 4.16 0.22 13.27
C GLU A 131 5.00 0.81 12.14
N VAL A 132 4.45 1.78 11.41
CA VAL A 132 5.16 2.53 10.35
C VAL A 132 5.09 4.02 10.66
N ILE A 133 6.26 4.66 10.77
CA ILE A 133 6.36 6.09 11.06
C ILE A 133 7.53 6.73 10.30
N SER A 134 7.60 8.06 10.33
CA SER A 134 8.82 8.78 9.96
C SER A 134 9.95 8.45 10.94
N PRO A 135 11.20 8.22 10.47
CA PRO A 135 12.36 8.03 11.35
C PRO A 135 12.55 9.17 12.36
N LEU A 136 12.14 10.39 12.01
CA LEU A 136 12.23 11.57 12.89
C LEU A 136 11.24 11.52 14.06
N SER A 137 10.25 10.63 14.01
CA SER A 137 9.23 10.45 15.05
C SER A 137 9.54 9.26 15.97
N LEU A 138 10.67 8.57 15.77
CA LEU A 138 11.09 7.49 16.68
C LEU A 138 11.49 8.05 18.06
N PRO A 139 11.24 7.31 19.15
CA PRO A 139 11.80 7.62 20.45
C PRO A 139 13.33 7.73 20.38
N THR A 140 13.90 8.80 20.93
CA THR A 140 15.35 9.09 20.88
C THR A 140 16.09 8.70 22.15
N ASP A 141 15.37 8.29 23.19
CA ASP A 141 15.88 7.91 24.50
C ASP A 141 16.34 6.44 24.57
N ILE A 142 16.09 5.66 23.52
CA ILE A 142 16.37 4.23 23.43
C ILE A 142 17.30 3.96 22.23
N PRO A 143 18.27 3.03 22.32
CA PRO A 143 19.08 2.64 21.17
C PRO A 143 18.25 2.19 19.96
N ILE A 144 18.53 2.74 18.78
CA ILE A 144 17.86 2.40 17.52
C ILE A 144 18.82 1.61 16.64
N HIS A 145 18.41 0.41 16.24
CA HIS A 145 19.08 -0.42 15.26
C HIS A 145 18.39 -0.28 13.91
N ASN A 146 19.15 0.14 12.90
CA ASN A 146 18.68 0.37 11.53
C ASN A 146 19.56 -0.37 10.52
N ASN A 147 19.06 -0.47 9.28
CA ASN A 147 19.77 -1.09 8.16
C ASN A 147 20.21 -2.54 8.40
N LEU A 148 19.51 -3.26 9.28
CA LEU A 148 19.71 -4.68 9.49
C LEU A 148 18.79 -5.49 8.59
N THR A 149 19.20 -6.72 8.30
CA THR A 149 18.44 -7.68 7.51
C THR A 149 18.19 -8.95 8.32
N PRO A 150 17.03 -9.61 8.20
CA PRO A 150 16.75 -10.87 8.89
C PRO A 150 17.80 -11.93 8.56
N ASP A 151 18.41 -12.51 9.59
CA ASP A 151 19.32 -13.63 9.44
C ASP A 151 18.50 -14.92 9.20
N PRO A 152 18.71 -15.64 8.08
CA PRO A 152 17.94 -16.85 7.77
C PRO A 152 18.22 -18.01 8.75
N VAL A 153 19.39 -18.06 9.40
CA VAL A 153 19.68 -19.05 10.45
C VAL A 153 18.90 -18.73 11.72
N LEU A 154 18.81 -17.45 12.12
CA LEU A 154 17.97 -17.05 13.26
C LEU A 154 16.48 -17.25 12.96
N LEU A 155 16.05 -17.02 11.71
CA LEU A 155 14.69 -17.33 11.27
C LEU A 155 14.37 -18.83 11.44
N ALA A 156 15.28 -19.72 11.04
CA ALA A 156 15.11 -21.16 11.26
C ALA A 156 14.93 -21.50 12.74
N LYS A 157 15.74 -20.89 13.61
CA LYS A 157 15.68 -21.11 15.07
C LYS A 157 14.38 -20.56 15.68
N LEU A 158 13.99 -19.34 15.33
CA LEU A 158 12.75 -18.72 15.81
C LEU A 158 11.49 -19.47 15.38
N ALA A 159 11.48 -20.03 14.15
CA ALA A 159 10.35 -20.82 13.68
C ALA A 159 10.07 -22.05 14.57
N LEU A 160 11.05 -22.55 15.33
CA LEU A 160 10.84 -23.67 16.26
C LEU A 160 10.21 -23.23 17.59
N THR A 161 10.46 -22.00 18.04
CA THR A 161 10.15 -21.55 19.41
C THR A 161 9.05 -20.50 19.48
N SER A 162 8.84 -19.73 18.42
CA SER A 162 7.83 -18.66 18.36
C SER A 162 6.48 -19.17 17.86
N GLU A 163 5.43 -18.41 18.20
CA GLU A 163 4.12 -18.60 17.58
C GLU A 163 4.21 -18.43 16.06
N ASN A 164 3.46 -19.26 15.34
CA ASN A 164 3.45 -19.21 13.88
C ASN A 164 2.73 -17.95 13.40
N VAL A 165 3.45 -17.09 12.69
CA VAL A 165 2.86 -15.95 11.98
C VAL A 165 2.24 -16.47 10.67
N ALA A 166 0.94 -16.76 10.71
CA ALA A 166 0.24 -17.37 9.58
C ALA A 166 -0.10 -16.38 8.44
N GLU A 167 -0.15 -15.08 8.73
CA GLU A 167 -0.50 -14.02 7.78
C GLU A 167 0.65 -13.04 7.54
N ALA A 168 0.77 -12.54 6.32
CA ALA A 168 1.79 -11.56 5.98
C ALA A 168 1.56 -10.25 6.75
N ILE A 169 2.61 -9.72 7.37
CA ILE A 169 2.57 -8.49 8.16
C ILE A 169 2.62 -7.28 7.23
N TYR A 170 1.45 -6.86 6.76
CA TYR A 170 1.27 -5.61 6.03
C TYR A 170 0.93 -4.47 6.98
N VAL A 171 1.96 -3.79 7.50
CA VAL A 171 1.78 -2.62 8.40
C VAL A 171 1.11 -1.45 7.67
N ARG A 172 1.38 -1.31 6.36
CA ARG A 172 0.61 -0.42 5.47
C ARG A 172 -0.42 -1.24 4.71
N ARG A 173 -1.67 -0.78 4.66
CA ARG A 173 -2.59 -1.26 3.62
C ARG A 173 -1.95 -0.98 2.25
N PRO A 174 -1.98 -1.94 1.30
CA PRO A 174 -1.44 -1.69 -0.03
C PRO A 174 -2.05 -0.40 -0.60
N ASP A 175 -1.23 0.51 -1.14
CA ASP A 175 -1.76 1.71 -1.80
C ASP A 175 -2.69 1.34 -2.98
N ALA A 176 -2.51 0.12 -3.51
CA ALA A 176 -3.41 -0.52 -4.44
C ALA A 176 -4.62 -1.10 -3.71
N HIS A 177 -5.68 -0.31 -3.60
CA HIS A 177 -6.99 -0.85 -3.33
C HIS A 177 -7.48 -1.60 -4.58
N PRO A 178 -7.92 -2.87 -4.46
CA PRO A 178 -8.51 -3.55 -5.60
C PRO A 178 -9.69 -2.72 -6.10
N ALA A 179 -9.77 -2.56 -7.43
CA ALA A 179 -10.92 -1.90 -8.04
C ALA A 179 -12.20 -2.62 -7.58
N PRO A 180 -13.29 -1.87 -7.32
CA PRO A 180 -14.52 -2.48 -6.83
C PRO A 180 -15.02 -3.55 -7.80
N LYS A 181 -15.34 -4.74 -7.27
CA LYS A 181 -15.76 -5.89 -8.07
C LYS A 181 -17.03 -5.57 -8.87
N GLY A 182 -17.05 -5.97 -10.14
CA GLY A 182 -18.18 -5.75 -11.04
C GLY A 182 -18.37 -4.30 -11.49
N ILE A 183 -17.40 -3.41 -11.21
CA ILE A 183 -17.40 -2.02 -11.66
C ILE A 183 -16.34 -1.83 -12.75
N THR A 184 -16.74 -1.25 -13.87
CA THR A 184 -15.84 -0.83 -14.94
C THR A 184 -15.68 0.68 -14.94
N PHE A 185 -14.54 1.18 -15.39
CA PHE A 185 -14.25 2.61 -15.50
C PHE A 185 -13.79 2.91 -16.91
N ARG A 186 -14.43 3.90 -17.56
CA ARG A 186 -14.12 4.28 -18.94
C ARG A 186 -14.19 5.79 -19.12
N PRO A 187 -13.59 6.34 -20.20
CA PRO A 187 -13.80 7.72 -20.57
C PRO A 187 -15.30 8.05 -20.69
N MET A 188 -15.68 9.22 -20.20
CA MET A 188 -17.00 9.78 -20.42
C MET A 188 -17.14 10.17 -21.90
N THR A 189 -18.34 10.00 -22.45
CA THR A 189 -18.68 10.36 -23.82
C THR A 189 -19.90 11.28 -23.85
N ALA A 190 -20.18 11.91 -25.00
CA ALA A 190 -21.33 12.79 -25.13
C ALA A 190 -22.68 12.06 -24.89
N MET A 191 -22.72 10.73 -25.09
CA MET A 191 -23.91 9.92 -24.83
C MET A 191 -24.22 9.78 -23.33
N ASP A 192 -23.23 9.99 -22.46
CA ASP A 192 -23.39 9.86 -21.01
C ASP A 192 -23.97 11.11 -20.35
N LEU A 193 -23.97 12.26 -21.05
CA LEU A 193 -24.27 13.57 -20.48
C LEU A 193 -25.64 13.64 -19.80
N VAL A 194 -26.66 13.02 -20.39
CA VAL A 194 -28.01 13.00 -19.80
C VAL A 194 -28.02 12.22 -18.47
N THR A 195 -27.35 11.07 -18.43
CA THR A 195 -27.28 10.22 -17.23
C THR A 195 -26.40 10.84 -16.14
N VAL A 196 -25.26 11.42 -16.51
CA VAL A 196 -24.38 12.15 -15.61
C VAL A 196 -25.10 13.35 -14.99
N HIS A 197 -25.80 14.13 -15.80
CA HIS A 197 -26.61 15.26 -15.33
C HIS A 197 -27.72 14.83 -14.36
N ALA A 198 -28.35 13.67 -14.62
CA ALA A 198 -29.35 13.12 -13.70
C ALA A 198 -28.72 12.71 -12.35
N LEU A 199 -27.53 12.10 -12.36
CA LEU A 199 -26.79 11.75 -11.14
C LEU A 199 -26.33 12.98 -10.36
N GLU A 200 -25.86 14.02 -11.05
CA GLU A 200 -25.49 15.32 -10.48
C GLU A 200 -26.67 15.92 -9.72
N LYS A 201 -27.83 16.08 -10.39
CA LYS A 201 -29.05 16.61 -9.78
C LYS A 201 -29.54 15.80 -8.59
N ALA A 202 -29.40 14.47 -8.63
CA ALA A 202 -29.77 13.61 -7.51
C ALA A 202 -28.80 13.71 -6.31
N SER A 203 -27.58 14.19 -6.54
CA SER A 203 -26.52 14.30 -5.53
C SER A 203 -26.41 15.70 -4.92
N TYR A 204 -26.78 16.74 -5.68
CA TYR A 204 -26.66 18.14 -5.28
C TYR A 204 -27.99 18.87 -5.51
N ALA A 205 -28.72 19.12 -4.42
CA ALA A 205 -30.05 19.74 -4.49
C ALA A 205 -29.99 21.25 -4.77
N ASP A 206 -28.99 21.95 -4.24
CA ASP A 206 -28.98 23.42 -4.21
C ASP A 206 -28.32 24.06 -5.45
N ASP A 207 -27.30 23.40 -6.01
CA ASP A 207 -26.48 23.97 -7.09
C ASP A 207 -25.81 22.86 -7.93
N PRO A 208 -26.60 22.01 -8.63
CA PRO A 208 -26.04 21.01 -9.52
C PRO A 208 -25.48 21.66 -10.78
N TRP A 209 -24.38 21.10 -11.30
CA TRP A 209 -23.89 21.46 -12.62
C TRP A 209 -24.97 21.29 -13.70
N SER A 210 -25.01 22.24 -14.63
CA SER A 210 -25.91 22.18 -15.80
C SER A 210 -25.37 21.23 -16.88
N LEU A 211 -26.27 20.75 -17.73
CA LEU A 211 -25.90 19.95 -18.92
C LEU A 211 -24.95 20.72 -19.86
N ALA A 212 -25.10 22.05 -19.94
CA ALA A 212 -24.24 22.91 -20.75
C ALA A 212 -22.80 22.94 -20.20
N GLN A 213 -22.63 23.06 -18.88
CA GLN A 213 -21.31 23.00 -18.24
C GLN A 213 -20.64 21.65 -18.46
N PHE A 214 -21.35 20.52 -18.29
CA PHE A 214 -20.77 19.21 -18.60
C PHE A 214 -20.36 19.08 -20.08
N LYS A 215 -21.18 19.62 -21.00
CA LYS A 215 -20.85 19.60 -22.43
C LYS A 215 -19.61 20.44 -22.74
N GLU A 216 -19.48 21.61 -22.12
CA GLU A 216 -18.31 22.48 -22.25
C GLU A 216 -17.05 21.79 -21.73
N GLU A 217 -17.13 21.17 -20.54
CA GLU A 217 -16.02 20.43 -19.97
C GLU A 217 -15.60 19.25 -20.87
N LEU A 218 -16.56 18.45 -21.34
CA LEU A 218 -16.23 17.29 -22.16
C LEU A 218 -15.58 17.67 -23.50
N ALA A 219 -15.79 18.89 -23.99
CA ALA A 219 -15.17 19.39 -25.22
C ALA A 219 -13.71 19.85 -25.03
N GLY A 220 -13.24 20.05 -23.80
CA GLY A 220 -11.91 20.55 -23.53
C GLY A 220 -10.80 19.51 -23.71
N LYS A 221 -9.64 19.94 -24.23
CA LYS A 221 -8.47 19.07 -24.48
C LYS A 221 -7.56 18.89 -23.26
N ASP A 222 -7.57 19.85 -22.34
CA ASP A 222 -6.72 19.88 -21.15
C ASP A 222 -7.41 19.27 -19.93
N ARG A 223 -8.34 18.33 -20.14
CA ARG A 223 -9.09 17.71 -19.05
C ARG A 223 -9.39 16.24 -19.31
N MET A 224 -9.67 15.52 -18.24
CA MET A 224 -10.09 14.13 -18.27
C MET A 224 -11.40 13.98 -17.53
N TYR A 225 -12.36 13.32 -18.19
CA TYR A 225 -13.62 12.90 -17.59
C TYR A 225 -13.80 11.40 -17.76
N LEU A 226 -14.26 10.75 -16.70
CA LEU A 226 -14.52 9.31 -16.70
C LEU A 226 -15.85 9.01 -16.00
N VAL A 227 -16.43 7.86 -16.34
CA VAL A 227 -17.60 7.29 -15.68
C VAL A 227 -17.26 5.95 -15.05
N ALA A 228 -17.93 5.65 -13.94
CA ALA A 228 -18.00 4.32 -13.34
C ALA A 228 -19.30 3.65 -13.78
N GLU A 229 -19.21 2.39 -14.21
CA GLU A 229 -20.34 1.61 -14.70
C GLU A 229 -20.50 0.30 -13.92
N LYS A 230 -21.76 -0.05 -13.67
CA LYS A 230 -22.18 -1.36 -13.16
C LYS A 230 -23.32 -1.86 -14.02
N ASP A 231 -23.23 -3.08 -14.55
CA ASP A 231 -24.27 -3.67 -15.40
C ASP A 231 -24.69 -2.75 -16.56
N LYS A 232 -23.70 -2.08 -17.20
CA LYS A 232 -23.86 -1.07 -18.27
C LYS A 232 -24.62 0.22 -17.88
N LYS A 233 -24.89 0.43 -16.60
CA LYS A 233 -25.46 1.68 -16.08
C LYS A 233 -24.35 2.55 -15.49
N VAL A 234 -24.32 3.83 -15.87
CA VAL A 234 -23.47 4.82 -15.22
C VAL A 234 -23.95 5.03 -13.79
N ILE A 235 -23.04 4.87 -12.83
CA ILE A 235 -23.29 4.96 -11.39
C ILE A 235 -22.39 5.98 -10.68
N GLY A 236 -21.55 6.68 -11.44
CA GLY A 236 -20.69 7.72 -10.93
C GLY A 236 -19.84 8.31 -12.03
N PHE A 237 -19.29 9.49 -11.77
CA PHE A 237 -18.43 10.20 -12.69
C PHE A 237 -17.42 11.07 -11.93
N ALA A 238 -16.33 11.41 -12.60
CA ALA A 238 -15.35 12.33 -12.06
C ALA A 238 -14.61 13.07 -13.19
N GLY A 239 -14.15 14.28 -12.88
CA GLY A 239 -13.50 15.19 -13.82
C GLY A 239 -12.32 15.91 -13.20
N VAL A 240 -11.25 16.05 -13.96
CA VAL A 240 -10.06 16.84 -13.61
C VAL A 240 -9.63 17.70 -14.80
N MET A 241 -9.25 18.95 -14.53
CA MET A 241 -8.74 19.87 -15.53
C MET A 241 -7.30 20.28 -15.20
N HIS A 242 -6.41 20.24 -16.18
CA HIS A 242 -5.08 20.84 -16.11
C HIS A 242 -5.20 22.35 -16.34
N ARG A 243 -4.75 23.14 -15.36
CA ARG A 243 -4.74 24.61 -15.41
C ARG A 243 -3.42 25.14 -14.88
N GLY A 244 -2.59 25.71 -15.77
CA GLY A 244 -1.30 26.27 -15.38
C GLY A 244 -0.39 25.24 -14.73
N ASP A 245 -0.02 25.47 -13.47
CA ASP A 245 0.83 24.61 -12.64
C ASP A 245 0.05 23.66 -11.73
N THR A 246 -1.27 23.52 -11.90
CA THR A 246 -2.08 22.57 -11.13
C THR A 246 -3.00 21.73 -12.02
N CYS A 247 -3.48 20.62 -11.46
CA CYS A 247 -4.66 19.95 -11.96
C CYS A 247 -5.78 20.08 -10.92
N ASP A 248 -6.94 20.57 -11.33
CA ASP A 248 -8.06 20.86 -10.43
C ASP A 248 -9.12 19.76 -10.59
N VAL A 249 -9.47 19.06 -9.50
CA VAL A 249 -10.62 18.15 -9.48
C VAL A 249 -11.87 19.00 -9.52
N LEU A 250 -12.64 18.89 -10.61
CA LEU A 250 -13.85 19.69 -10.80
C LEU A 250 -15.10 18.97 -10.30
N THR A 251 -15.18 17.66 -10.54
CA THR A 251 -16.34 16.84 -10.16
C THR A 251 -15.89 15.48 -9.66
N LEU A 252 -16.59 14.95 -8.66
CA LEU A 252 -16.46 13.56 -8.21
C LEU A 252 -17.76 13.15 -7.52
N THR A 253 -18.53 12.30 -8.17
CA THR A 253 -19.88 11.96 -7.74
C THR A 253 -20.13 10.47 -7.93
N VAL A 254 -20.69 9.84 -6.91
CA VAL A 254 -21.11 8.42 -6.93
C VAL A 254 -22.56 8.38 -6.49
N ASP A 255 -23.37 7.57 -7.18
CA ASP A 255 -24.76 7.28 -6.82
C ASP A 255 -24.87 7.01 -5.31
N ASN A 256 -25.80 7.71 -4.65
CA ASN A 256 -25.96 7.71 -3.20
C ASN A 256 -26.07 6.29 -2.62
N ASN A 257 -26.69 5.37 -3.35
CA ASN A 257 -26.91 3.99 -2.92
C ASN A 257 -25.67 3.09 -3.08
N LEU A 258 -24.63 3.58 -3.77
CA LEU A 258 -23.41 2.83 -4.11
C LEU A 258 -22.15 3.47 -3.51
N ARG A 259 -22.32 4.47 -2.63
CA ARG A 259 -21.21 5.09 -1.88
C ARG A 259 -20.57 4.12 -0.90
N ARG A 260 -19.38 4.48 -0.42
CA ARG A 260 -18.57 3.70 0.54
C ARG A 260 -18.15 2.29 0.07
N GLN A 261 -18.29 1.99 -1.22
CA GLN A 261 -17.85 0.74 -1.84
C GLN A 261 -16.51 0.87 -2.60
N GLY A 262 -15.77 1.98 -2.39
CA GLY A 262 -14.46 2.20 -3.03
C GLY A 262 -14.50 2.81 -4.44
N ILE A 263 -15.68 3.10 -4.99
CA ILE A 263 -15.85 3.67 -6.34
C ILE A 263 -15.22 5.06 -6.46
N GLY A 264 -15.56 5.99 -5.55
CA GLY A 264 -14.98 7.34 -5.55
C GLY A 264 -13.47 7.34 -5.34
N ARG A 265 -12.95 6.40 -4.54
CA ARG A 265 -11.51 6.16 -4.35
C ARG A 265 -10.81 5.78 -5.65
N GLU A 266 -11.38 4.84 -6.38
CA GLU A 266 -10.81 4.38 -7.65
C GLU A 266 -10.89 5.46 -8.73
N MET A 267 -11.96 6.25 -8.80
CA MET A 267 -12.04 7.41 -9.70
C MET A 267 -11.00 8.47 -9.35
N LEU A 268 -10.88 8.87 -8.08
CA LEU A 268 -9.88 9.86 -7.65
C LEU A 268 -8.45 9.39 -7.94
N ARG A 269 -8.15 8.11 -7.71
CA ARG A 269 -6.85 7.53 -8.06
C ARG A 269 -6.52 7.71 -9.55
N ARG A 270 -7.50 7.46 -10.43
CA ARG A 270 -7.33 7.62 -11.88
C ARG A 270 -7.10 9.07 -12.28
N LEU A 271 -7.80 10.02 -11.65
CA LEU A 271 -7.55 11.45 -11.87
C LEU A 271 -6.13 11.83 -11.43
N ILE A 272 -5.66 11.36 -10.27
CA ILE A 272 -4.30 11.61 -9.78
C ILE A 272 -3.26 11.04 -10.76
N ASP A 273 -3.46 9.82 -11.25
CA ASP A 273 -2.53 9.18 -12.18
C ASP A 273 -2.47 9.92 -13.53
N TRP A 274 -3.62 10.41 -14.02
CA TRP A 274 -3.64 11.29 -15.18
C TRP A 274 -2.92 12.62 -14.93
N SER A 275 -3.14 13.26 -13.79
CA SER A 275 -2.49 14.53 -13.42
C SER A 275 -0.97 14.39 -13.29
N ARG A 276 -0.47 13.25 -12.78
CA ARG A 276 0.98 12.97 -12.75
C ARG A 276 1.61 12.99 -14.14
N ASN A 277 0.89 12.51 -15.16
CA ASN A 277 1.37 12.54 -16.54
C ASN A 277 1.43 13.96 -17.12
N LYS A 278 0.74 14.94 -16.51
CA LYS A 278 0.84 16.36 -16.87
C LYS A 278 2.08 17.05 -16.30
N LYS A 279 2.84 16.38 -15.42
CA LYS A 279 4.07 16.90 -14.79
C LYS A 279 3.86 18.24 -14.05
N VAL A 280 2.66 18.46 -13.53
CA VAL A 280 2.35 19.61 -12.68
C VAL A 280 2.79 19.35 -11.23
N PRO A 281 3.21 20.37 -10.47
CA PRO A 281 3.65 20.19 -9.09
C PRO A 281 2.55 19.70 -8.15
N ALA A 282 1.28 20.06 -8.39
CA ALA A 282 0.20 19.73 -7.47
C ALA A 282 -1.15 19.53 -8.13
N MET A 283 -2.05 18.92 -7.34
CA MET A 283 -3.48 18.80 -7.61
C MET A 283 -4.26 19.62 -6.59
N MET A 284 -5.33 20.26 -7.00
CA MET A 284 -6.20 21.05 -6.12
C MET A 284 -7.65 20.59 -6.23
N LEU A 285 -8.42 20.91 -5.19
CA LEU A 285 -9.87 20.74 -5.18
C LEU A 285 -10.51 21.70 -4.19
N GLU A 286 -11.80 21.93 -4.39
CA GLU A 286 -12.68 22.60 -3.44
C GLU A 286 -13.69 21.59 -2.90
N VAL A 287 -13.89 21.58 -1.58
CA VAL A 287 -14.90 20.75 -0.92
C VAL A 287 -15.73 21.61 0.03
N ARG A 288 -17.05 21.40 0.08
CA ARG A 288 -17.93 22.12 1.02
C ARG A 288 -17.48 21.87 2.46
N ALA A 289 -17.37 22.93 3.27
CA ALA A 289 -17.10 22.81 4.69
C ALA A 289 -18.20 21.96 5.37
N GLY A 290 -17.81 21.00 6.21
CA GLY A 290 -18.76 20.05 6.83
C GLY A 290 -19.15 18.87 5.94
N ASN A 291 -18.51 18.69 4.77
CA ASN A 291 -18.70 17.46 3.97
C ASN A 291 -17.89 16.29 4.58
N ASP A 292 -18.47 15.68 5.60
CA ASP A 292 -17.88 14.56 6.35
C ASP A 292 -17.79 13.26 5.53
N GLU A 293 -18.47 13.20 4.38
CA GLU A 293 -18.38 12.07 3.46
C GLU A 293 -17.15 12.12 2.57
N ALA A 294 -16.86 13.29 1.99
CA ALA A 294 -15.79 13.44 1.00
C ALA A 294 -14.44 13.79 1.63
N THR A 295 -14.42 14.53 2.74
CA THR A 295 -13.16 14.97 3.37
C THR A 295 -12.23 13.80 3.73
N PRO A 296 -12.70 12.70 4.35
CA PRO A 296 -11.85 11.54 4.66
C PRO A 296 -11.27 10.86 3.41
N LEU A 297 -11.99 10.92 2.28
CA LEU A 297 -11.49 10.39 1.02
C LEU A 297 -10.27 11.19 0.57
N TYR A 298 -10.39 12.51 0.49
CA TYR A 298 -9.31 13.39 0.03
C TYR A 298 -8.10 13.34 0.95
N THR A 299 -8.29 13.39 2.27
CA THR A 299 -7.17 13.27 3.22
C THR A 299 -6.46 11.93 3.10
N SER A 300 -7.19 10.83 2.83
CA SER A 300 -6.56 9.51 2.60
C SER A 300 -5.68 9.44 1.35
N PHE A 301 -5.83 10.36 0.40
CA PHE A 301 -4.93 10.51 -0.75
C PHE A 301 -3.82 11.56 -0.52
N GLY A 302 -3.71 12.11 0.69
CA GLY A 302 -2.72 13.11 1.05
C GLY A 302 -3.04 14.52 0.56
N PHE A 303 -4.32 14.85 0.34
CA PHE A 303 -4.73 16.24 0.22
C PHE A 303 -4.74 16.90 1.60
N VAL A 304 -4.21 18.11 1.68
CA VAL A 304 -4.20 18.94 2.89
C VAL A 304 -4.98 20.22 2.64
N ALA A 305 -5.73 20.70 3.64
CA ALA A 305 -6.43 21.97 3.55
C ALA A 305 -5.42 23.13 3.59
N ILE A 306 -5.49 24.04 2.62
CA ILE A 306 -4.56 25.18 2.50
C ILE A 306 -5.23 26.54 2.63
N SER A 307 -6.53 26.64 2.35
CA SER A 307 -7.29 27.88 2.52
C SER A 307 -8.79 27.61 2.60
N LYS A 308 -9.56 28.66 2.92
CA LYS A 308 -11.03 28.65 2.91
C LYS A 308 -11.54 29.77 2.00
N ARG A 309 -12.61 29.51 1.26
CA ARG A 309 -13.31 30.49 0.43
C ARG A 309 -14.74 30.66 0.93
N PRO A 310 -15.05 31.73 1.68
CA PRO A 310 -16.40 32.03 2.12
C PRO A 310 -17.34 32.24 0.92
N ASN A 311 -18.60 31.83 1.07
CA ASN A 311 -19.66 32.01 0.07
C ASN A 311 -19.36 31.41 -1.33
N TYR A 312 -18.45 30.44 -1.43
CA TYR A 312 -18.02 29.86 -2.71
C TYR A 312 -19.15 29.09 -3.41
N TYR A 313 -19.96 28.34 -2.66
CA TYR A 313 -21.11 27.59 -3.19
C TYR A 313 -22.44 28.34 -2.98
N GLY A 314 -22.38 29.67 -2.84
CA GLY A 314 -23.51 30.51 -2.50
C GLY A 314 -23.49 31.04 -1.05
N PRO A 315 -24.43 31.94 -0.69
CA PRO A 315 -24.42 32.64 0.59
C PRO A 315 -24.38 31.69 1.79
N GLY A 316 -23.41 31.89 2.68
CA GLY A 316 -23.20 31.09 3.89
C GLY A 316 -22.45 29.77 3.67
N VAL A 317 -22.18 29.37 2.42
CA VAL A 317 -21.58 28.07 2.11
C VAL A 317 -20.11 28.21 1.75
N THR A 318 -19.25 27.85 2.71
CA THR A 318 -17.78 27.94 2.58
C THR A 318 -17.21 26.72 1.85
N ALA A 319 -16.25 26.94 0.96
CA ALA A 319 -15.37 25.89 0.43
C ALA A 319 -14.05 25.82 1.23
N ILE A 320 -13.59 24.61 1.48
CA ILE A 320 -12.22 24.30 1.89
C ILE A 320 -11.43 23.98 0.63
N VAL A 321 -10.37 24.74 0.39
CA VAL A 321 -9.43 24.47 -0.71
C VAL A 321 -8.40 23.49 -0.20
N MET A 322 -8.30 22.34 -0.87
CA MET A 322 -7.31 21.31 -0.53
C MET A 322 -6.29 21.17 -1.64
N ARG A 323 -5.04 20.88 -1.27
CA ARG A 323 -3.91 20.71 -2.17
C ARG A 323 -3.23 19.38 -1.91
N LYS A 324 -2.84 18.69 -2.97
CA LYS A 324 -1.99 17.50 -2.95
C LYS A 324 -0.76 17.77 -3.78
N GLU A 325 0.42 17.66 -3.17
CA GLU A 325 1.66 17.62 -3.94
C GLU A 325 1.71 16.33 -4.78
N LEU A 326 2.03 16.47 -6.06
CA LEU A 326 2.18 15.38 -7.02
C LEU A 326 3.65 15.05 -7.30
N THR A 327 4.56 15.91 -6.86
CA THR A 327 6.00 15.76 -6.99
C THR A 327 6.51 14.49 -6.32
N LYS A 328 7.28 13.73 -7.11
CA LYS A 328 8.36 12.83 -6.72
C LYS A 328 9.66 13.60 -6.89
#